data_AF-T1A2R4-F1
#
_entry.id   AF-T1A2R4-F1
#
_cell.length_a   1.000
_cell.length_b   1.000
_cell.length_c   1.000
_cell.angle_alpha   90.00
_cell.angle_beta   90.00
_cell.angle_gamma   90.00
#
_symmetry.space_group_name_H-M   'P 1'
#
loop_
_entity.id
_entity.type
_entity.pdbx_description
1 polymer ?
#
loop_
_entity_poly.entity_id
_entity_poly.type
_entity_poly.pdbx_seq_one_letter_code
_entity_poly.pdbx_strand_id
1 'polypeptide(L)'
;DSKSPEVARKLADDLRGYADGNSHDELSWVDVQEHAVRILAASQRTLFLTADQMAREPATVDEARAAGIEIVPIPTTLADRVRDLRDITGNPIRGLDQFHVELAKSFQYTFVQPKDLRPNERRVYARTRAIFDLSGGKPSNVREVAISETMRRDPSSFQEAEGVWDPTARRIIVKRSQLRNLASYSGTLLHEAAHARSGAPDVDRTFETELSRLLGRVVQKSLSS
;
A
#
# COMPACT_ATOMS: atom_id res chain seq x y z
N ASP A 1 -17.56 -6.18 36.37
CA ASP A 1 -16.26 -5.96 35.71
C ASP A 1 -15.69 -7.24 35.14
N SER A 2 -16.07 -7.61 33.92
CA SER A 2 -15.48 -8.76 33.22
C SER A 2 -14.32 -8.29 32.36
N LYS A 3 -13.08 -8.49 32.85
CA LYS A 3 -11.84 -8.22 32.10
C LYS A 3 -11.34 -9.45 31.33
N SER A 4 -12.16 -10.49 31.18
CA SER A 4 -11.76 -11.74 30.56
C SER A 4 -11.83 -11.63 29.03
N PRO A 5 -10.74 -11.90 28.28
CA PRO A 5 -10.73 -11.92 26.82
C PRO A 5 -11.75 -12.88 26.22
N GLU A 6 -12.04 -14.00 26.89
CA GLU A 6 -13.03 -14.98 26.44
C GLU A 6 -14.45 -14.42 26.49
N VAL A 7 -14.77 -13.62 27.51
CA VAL A 7 -16.06 -12.95 27.65
C VAL A 7 -16.19 -11.82 26.64
N ALA A 8 -15.13 -11.03 26.44
CA ALA A 8 -15.10 -9.99 25.41
C ALA A 8 -15.30 -10.58 24.00
N ARG A 9 -14.76 -11.78 23.74
CA ARG A 9 -14.93 -12.48 22.47
C ARG A 9 -16.35 -13.00 22.27
N LYS A 10 -16.92 -13.71 23.24
CA LYS A 10 -18.32 -14.17 23.17
C LYS A 10 -19.27 -12.99 22.99
N LEU A 11 -19.01 -11.89 23.68
CA LEU A 11 -19.76 -10.65 23.53
C LEU A 11 -19.61 -10.09 22.11
N ALA A 12 -18.39 -9.91 21.60
CA ALA A 12 -18.16 -9.43 20.24
C ALA A 12 -18.80 -10.35 19.17
N ASP A 13 -18.82 -11.65 19.40
CA ASP A 13 -19.41 -12.66 18.51
C ASP A 13 -20.93 -12.62 18.52
N ASP A 14 -21.55 -12.53 19.69
CA ASP A 14 -23.00 -12.37 19.85
C ASP A 14 -23.50 -11.05 19.25
N LEU A 15 -22.66 -10.00 19.32
CA LEU A 15 -22.95 -8.68 18.75
C LEU A 15 -22.91 -8.64 17.22
N ARG A 16 -22.31 -9.64 16.55
CA ARG A 16 -22.30 -9.75 15.07
C ARG A 16 -23.68 -10.02 14.48
N GLY A 17 -24.63 -10.55 15.25
CA GLY A 17 -25.96 -10.94 14.77
C GLY A 17 -27.00 -9.81 14.69
N TYR A 18 -26.71 -8.61 15.21
CA TYR A 18 -27.71 -7.55 15.42
C TYR A 18 -27.67 -6.39 14.40
N ALA A 19 -26.84 -6.49 13.35
CA ALA A 19 -26.73 -5.46 12.33
C ALA A 19 -27.85 -5.60 11.29
N ASP A 20 -29.08 -5.23 11.64
CA ASP A 20 -30.16 -4.81 10.72
C ASP A 20 -31.38 -4.31 11.54
N GLY A 21 -31.41 -3.04 11.99
CA GLY A 21 -32.69 -2.42 12.35
C GLY A 21 -32.73 -1.37 13.47
N ASN A 22 -32.54 -0.11 13.09
CA ASN A 22 -33.23 1.12 13.52
C ASN A 22 -33.89 1.12 14.92
N SER A 23 -33.12 1.24 16.00
CA SER A 23 -33.68 1.55 17.33
C SER A 23 -32.73 2.28 18.29
N HIS A 24 -33.28 3.09 19.19
CA HIS A 24 -32.57 3.90 20.21
C HIS A 24 -31.59 3.10 21.09
N ASP A 25 -31.73 1.78 21.15
CA ASP A 25 -30.85 0.89 21.88
C ASP A 25 -29.43 0.82 21.27
N GLU A 26 -29.26 1.12 19.98
CA GLU A 26 -27.97 1.07 19.27
C GLU A 26 -26.85 1.85 19.95
N LEU A 27 -27.16 3.00 20.59
CA LEU A 27 -26.17 3.82 21.30
C LEU A 27 -25.58 3.09 22.51
N SER A 28 -26.42 2.43 23.31
CA SER A 28 -25.99 1.62 24.45
C SER A 28 -25.17 0.41 24.00
N TRP A 29 -25.49 -0.16 22.84
CA TRP A 29 -24.79 -1.30 22.27
C TRP A 29 -23.41 -0.95 21.70
N VAL A 30 -23.24 0.25 21.12
CA VAL A 30 -21.93 0.69 20.61
C VAL A 30 -20.92 0.84 21.76
N ASP A 31 -21.32 1.37 22.91
CA ASP A 31 -20.39 1.54 24.05
C ASP A 31 -19.95 0.18 24.64
N VAL A 32 -20.84 -0.83 24.63
CA VAL A 32 -20.50 -2.20 25.01
C VAL A 32 -19.55 -2.84 24.00
N GLN A 33 -19.81 -2.65 22.71
CA GLN A 33 -18.93 -3.12 21.63
C GLN A 33 -17.54 -2.47 21.71
N GLU A 34 -17.48 -1.17 21.98
CA GLU A 34 -16.22 -0.46 22.21
C GLU A 34 -15.44 -1.07 23.37
N HIS A 35 -16.09 -1.32 24.50
CA HIS A 35 -15.43 -1.92 25.65
C HIS A 35 -14.85 -3.31 25.30
N ALA A 36 -15.60 -4.13 24.57
CA ALA A 36 -15.13 -5.43 24.09
C ALA A 36 -13.92 -5.29 23.15
N VAL A 37 -13.98 -4.38 22.17
CA VAL A 37 -12.88 -4.09 21.25
C VAL A 37 -11.63 -3.64 22.01
N ARG A 38 -11.77 -2.78 23.03
CA ARG A 38 -10.64 -2.33 23.87
C ARG A 38 -9.98 -3.47 24.65
N ILE A 39 -10.74 -4.45 25.13
CA ILE A 39 -10.20 -5.62 25.83
C ILE A 39 -9.52 -6.57 24.84
N LEU A 40 -10.15 -6.84 23.69
CA LEU A 40 -9.61 -7.73 22.67
C LEU A 40 -8.30 -7.16 22.08
N ALA A 41 -8.27 -5.86 21.79
CA ALA A 41 -7.08 -5.17 21.29
C ALA A 41 -5.87 -5.27 22.23
N ALA A 42 -6.10 -5.24 23.55
CA ALA A 42 -5.03 -5.33 24.55
C ALA A 42 -4.54 -6.77 24.78
N SER A 43 -5.41 -7.76 24.56
CA SER A 43 -5.13 -9.15 24.93
C SER A 43 -4.63 -10.00 23.77
N GLN A 44 -4.87 -9.57 22.53
CA GLN A 44 -4.58 -10.35 21.33
C GLN A 44 -4.05 -9.45 20.20
N ARG A 45 -3.33 -10.05 19.25
CA ARG A 45 -2.96 -9.37 18.01
C ARG A 45 -4.18 -9.35 17.08
N THR A 46 -5.06 -8.37 17.27
CA THR A 46 -6.27 -8.23 16.45
C THR A 46 -6.17 -7.08 15.44
N LEU A 47 -6.96 -7.20 14.38
CA LEU A 47 -7.25 -6.17 13.38
C LEU A 47 -8.78 -6.09 13.23
N PHE A 48 -9.35 -4.91 13.50
CA PHE A 48 -10.79 -4.71 13.44
C PHE A 48 -11.18 -4.11 12.08
N LEU A 49 -12.02 -4.81 11.31
CA LEU A 49 -12.43 -4.41 9.96
C LEU A 49 -13.94 -4.55 9.77
N THR A 50 -14.52 -3.72 8.91
CA THR A 50 -15.89 -3.94 8.42
C THR A 50 -15.93 -4.97 7.31
N ALA A 51 -17.13 -5.51 7.04
CA ALA A 51 -17.34 -6.41 5.90
C ALA A 51 -17.01 -5.74 4.56
N ASP A 52 -17.35 -4.45 4.40
CA ASP A 52 -17.05 -3.67 3.20
C ASP A 52 -15.53 -3.47 3.01
N GLN A 53 -14.79 -3.14 4.08
CA GLN A 53 -13.33 -3.03 4.03
C GLN A 53 -12.67 -4.34 3.63
N MET A 54 -13.10 -5.47 4.22
CA MET A 54 -12.58 -6.79 3.86
C MET A 54 -12.85 -7.16 2.40
N ALA A 55 -14.00 -6.75 1.85
CA ALA A 55 -14.37 -7.01 0.46
C ALA A 55 -13.57 -6.13 -0.52
N ARG A 56 -13.29 -4.87 -0.17
CA ARG A 56 -12.53 -3.94 -1.00
C ARG A 56 -11.03 -4.23 -0.99
N GLU A 57 -10.50 -4.76 0.11
CA GLU A 57 -9.06 -4.95 0.31
C GLU A 57 -8.70 -6.39 0.71
N PRO A 58 -8.95 -7.40 -0.16
CA PRO A 58 -8.64 -8.80 0.14
C PRO A 58 -7.15 -9.02 0.41
N ALA A 59 -6.28 -8.25 -0.25
CA ALA A 59 -4.84 -8.34 -0.04
C ALA A 59 -4.40 -7.87 1.37
N THR A 60 -5.13 -6.95 2.00
CA THR A 60 -4.88 -6.51 3.39
C THR A 60 -5.31 -7.59 4.38
N VAL A 61 -6.42 -8.27 4.09
CA VAL A 61 -6.89 -9.44 4.85
C VAL A 61 -5.87 -10.58 4.81
N ASP A 62 -5.37 -10.92 3.62
CA ASP A 62 -4.37 -11.99 3.44
C ASP A 62 -3.07 -11.69 4.20
N GLU A 63 -2.62 -10.44 4.18
CA GLU A 63 -1.40 -10.00 4.86
C GLU A 63 -1.55 -10.03 6.39
N ALA A 64 -2.68 -9.57 6.91
CA ALA A 64 -2.98 -9.68 8.34
C ALA A 64 -2.97 -11.16 8.79
N ARG A 65 -3.60 -12.05 8.01
CA ARG A 65 -3.59 -13.50 8.30
C ARG A 65 -2.18 -14.08 8.24
N ALA A 66 -1.40 -13.75 7.22
CA ALA A 66 -0.01 -14.19 7.09
C ALA A 66 0.87 -13.69 8.26
N ALA A 67 0.58 -12.51 8.80
CA ALA A 67 1.24 -11.94 9.97
C ALA A 67 0.72 -12.49 11.32
N GLY A 68 -0.15 -13.50 11.29
CA GLY A 68 -0.76 -14.09 12.48
C GLY A 68 -1.65 -13.12 13.26
N ILE A 69 -2.23 -12.12 12.58
CA ILE A 69 -3.15 -11.16 13.17
C ILE A 69 -4.57 -11.68 12.99
N GLU A 70 -5.33 -11.74 14.08
CA GLU A 70 -6.72 -12.14 14.07
C GLU A 70 -7.61 -11.01 13.55
N ILE A 71 -8.43 -11.30 12.54
CA ILE A 71 -9.36 -10.32 11.99
C ILE A 71 -10.70 -10.44 12.72
N VAL A 72 -11.14 -9.35 13.34
CA VAL A 72 -12.41 -9.25 14.06
C VAL A 72 -13.36 -8.36 13.25
N PRO A 73 -14.47 -8.89 12.71
CA PRO A 73 -15.45 -8.07 12.00
C PRO A 73 -16.15 -7.10 12.95
N ILE A 74 -16.29 -5.85 12.56
CA ILE A 74 -17.02 -4.82 13.32
C ILE A 74 -18.01 -4.05 12.44
N PRO A 75 -19.08 -3.47 13.02
CA PRO A 75 -19.98 -2.57 12.30
C PRO A 75 -19.28 -1.28 11.84
N THR A 76 -19.79 -0.65 10.79
CA THR A 76 -19.25 0.62 10.26
C THR A 76 -19.25 1.73 11.29
N THR A 77 -20.30 1.84 12.10
CA THR A 77 -20.43 2.84 13.18
C THR A 77 -19.31 2.74 14.21
N LEU A 78 -18.80 1.54 14.47
CA LEU A 78 -17.69 1.30 15.38
C LEU A 78 -16.34 1.53 14.69
N ALA A 79 -16.22 1.17 13.41
CA ALA A 79 -14.99 1.34 12.64
C ALA A 79 -14.55 2.81 12.55
N ASP A 80 -15.52 3.74 12.41
CA ASP A 80 -15.24 5.18 12.40
C ASP A 80 -14.68 5.67 13.75
N ARG A 81 -15.12 5.09 14.86
CA ARG A 81 -14.66 5.42 16.23
C ARG A 81 -13.30 4.78 16.54
N VAL A 82 -13.02 3.59 16.02
CA VAL A 82 -11.78 2.82 16.29
C VAL A 82 -10.50 3.63 16.04
N ARG A 83 -10.50 4.56 15.08
CA ARG A 83 -9.34 5.43 14.77
C ARG A 83 -8.82 6.20 15.98
N ASP A 84 -9.73 6.66 16.85
CA ASP A 84 -9.39 7.49 18.02
C ASP A 84 -9.41 6.72 19.34
N LEU A 85 -9.79 5.44 19.30
CA LEU A 85 -9.85 4.58 20.48
C LEU A 85 -8.48 4.03 20.87
N ARG A 86 -8.32 3.88 22.19
CA ARG A 86 -7.19 3.20 22.81
C ARG A 86 -7.67 1.98 23.54
N ASP A 87 -6.88 0.92 23.52
CA ASP A 87 -7.13 -0.28 24.30
C ASP A 87 -7.09 0.01 25.82
N ILE A 88 -7.34 -1.00 26.65
CA ILE A 88 -7.30 -0.86 28.11
C ILE A 88 -5.90 -0.60 28.69
N THR A 89 -4.84 -0.70 27.86
CA THR A 89 -3.45 -0.42 28.23
C THR A 89 -2.95 0.93 27.70
N GLY A 90 -3.78 1.66 26.94
CA GLY A 90 -3.47 2.97 26.37
C GLY A 90 -2.87 2.94 24.96
N ASN A 91 -2.71 1.77 24.34
CA ASN A 91 -2.22 1.65 22.98
C ASN A 91 -3.32 1.93 21.96
N PRO A 92 -3.01 2.54 20.80
CA PRO A 92 -3.99 2.70 19.72
C PRO A 92 -4.56 1.35 19.29
N ILE A 93 -5.87 1.30 19.05
CA ILE A 93 -6.51 0.11 18.51
C ILE A 93 -6.18 -0.01 17.01
N ARG A 94 -5.83 -1.22 16.58
CA ARG A 94 -5.53 -1.49 15.17
C ARG A 94 -6.82 -1.64 14.36
N GLY A 95 -7.27 -0.53 13.78
CA GLY A 95 -8.18 -0.51 12.62
C GLY A 95 -7.39 -0.54 11.30
N LEU A 96 -8.11 -0.42 10.18
CA LEU A 96 -7.54 -0.44 8.83
C LEU A 96 -6.42 0.61 8.63
N ASP A 97 -6.70 1.88 8.95
CA ASP A 97 -5.74 2.98 8.78
C ASP A 97 -4.44 2.76 9.58
N GLN A 98 -4.59 2.37 10.85
CA GLN A 98 -3.46 2.09 11.73
C GLN A 98 -2.63 0.91 11.21
N PHE A 99 -3.28 -0.12 10.66
CA PHE A 99 -2.59 -1.24 10.05
C PHE A 99 -1.81 -0.83 8.80
N HIS A 100 -2.36 0.04 7.95
CA HIS A 100 -1.63 0.61 6.81
C HIS A 100 -0.40 1.40 7.23
N VAL A 101 -0.50 2.19 8.32
CA VAL A 101 0.66 2.89 8.89
C VAL A 101 1.72 1.90 9.39
N GLU A 102 1.31 0.81 10.03
CA GLU A 102 2.23 -0.24 10.52
C GLU A 102 2.91 -0.98 9.36
N LEU A 103 2.16 -1.35 8.31
CA LEU A 103 2.69 -1.96 7.10
C LEU A 103 3.68 -1.02 6.41
N ALA A 104 3.33 0.26 6.23
CA ALA A 104 4.22 1.24 5.61
C ALA A 104 5.52 1.43 6.41
N LYS A 105 5.47 1.42 7.74
CA LYS A 105 6.65 1.55 8.62
C LYS A 105 7.52 0.30 8.63
N SER A 106 6.92 -0.89 8.53
CA SER A 106 7.64 -2.16 8.56
C SER A 106 8.16 -2.59 7.19
N PHE A 107 7.64 -1.99 6.11
CA PHE A 107 8.01 -2.34 4.75
C PHE A 107 9.50 -2.13 4.46
N GLN A 108 10.13 -3.15 3.88
CA GLN A 108 11.48 -3.09 3.35
C GLN A 108 11.52 -3.57 1.89
N TYR A 109 12.28 -2.86 1.07
CA TYR A 109 12.57 -3.28 -0.30
C TYR A 109 13.53 -4.47 -0.28
N THR A 110 13.20 -5.52 -1.03
CA THR A 110 14.11 -6.64 -1.32
C THR A 110 14.80 -6.38 -2.65
N PHE A 111 15.93 -5.66 -2.59
CA PHE A 111 16.67 -5.29 -3.80
C PHE A 111 17.40 -6.47 -4.42
N VAL A 112 17.30 -6.60 -5.75
CA VAL A 112 18.02 -7.59 -6.56
C VAL A 112 19.16 -6.90 -7.28
N GLN A 113 20.38 -7.41 -7.11
CA GLN A 113 21.52 -6.88 -7.83
C GLN A 113 21.44 -7.26 -9.31
N PRO A 114 21.94 -6.42 -10.25
CA PRO A 114 21.91 -6.75 -11.67
C PRO A 114 22.58 -8.09 -12.02
N LYS A 115 23.54 -8.54 -11.19
CA LYS A 115 24.21 -9.83 -11.33
C LYS A 115 23.33 -11.04 -10.99
N ASP A 116 22.27 -10.86 -10.22
CA ASP A 116 21.36 -11.91 -9.76
C ASP A 116 20.05 -11.96 -10.58
N LEU A 117 19.92 -11.06 -11.57
CA LEU A 117 18.83 -11.08 -12.56
C LEU A 117 18.98 -12.25 -13.52
N ARG A 118 17.84 -12.83 -13.91
CA ARG A 118 17.76 -13.85 -14.97
C ARG A 118 18.28 -13.25 -16.29
N PRO A 119 18.79 -14.08 -17.22
CA PRO A 119 19.34 -13.58 -18.49
C PRO A 119 18.37 -12.67 -19.26
N ASN A 120 17.07 -13.01 -19.30
CA ASN A 120 16.05 -12.20 -19.97
C ASN A 120 15.84 -10.85 -19.28
N GLU A 121 15.69 -10.86 -17.95
CA GLU A 121 15.53 -9.66 -17.12
C GLU A 121 16.73 -8.71 -17.29
N ARG A 122 17.95 -9.26 -17.29
CA ARG A 122 19.18 -8.51 -17.49
C ARG A 122 19.26 -7.86 -18.85
N ARG A 123 18.81 -8.53 -19.92
CA ARG A 123 18.75 -7.93 -21.26
C ARG A 123 17.79 -6.74 -21.32
N VAL A 124 16.65 -6.81 -20.63
CA VAL A 124 15.71 -5.69 -20.51
C VAL A 124 16.34 -4.56 -19.70
N TYR A 125 16.87 -4.87 -18.52
CA TYR A 125 17.50 -3.88 -17.64
C TYR A 125 18.70 -3.18 -18.30
N ALA A 126 19.49 -3.87 -19.12
CA ALA A 126 20.60 -3.28 -19.87
C ALA A 126 20.17 -2.16 -20.84
N ARG A 127 18.88 -2.07 -21.19
CA ARG A 127 18.34 -0.99 -22.05
C ARG A 127 18.06 0.31 -21.30
N THR A 128 18.22 0.37 -19.98
CA THR A 128 17.95 1.56 -19.14
C THR A 128 18.53 2.85 -19.71
N ARG A 129 19.81 2.84 -20.10
CA ARG A 129 20.46 4.03 -20.67
C ARG A 129 19.80 4.46 -21.98
N ALA A 130 19.56 3.52 -22.89
CA ALA A 130 18.92 3.81 -24.17
C ALA A 130 17.50 4.37 -23.99
N ILE A 131 16.72 3.84 -23.04
CA ILE A 131 15.38 4.34 -22.71
C ILE A 131 15.45 5.80 -22.24
N PHE A 132 16.38 6.10 -21.31
CA PHE A 132 16.58 7.49 -20.87
C PHE A 132 17.01 8.39 -22.03
N ASP A 133 17.95 7.95 -22.86
CA ASP A 133 18.43 8.72 -24.00
C ASP A 133 17.29 9.07 -24.97
N LEU A 134 16.37 8.13 -25.26
CA LEU A 134 15.15 8.39 -26.04
C LEU A 134 14.25 9.46 -25.41
N SER A 135 14.17 9.50 -24.08
CA SER A 135 13.35 10.46 -23.32
C SER A 135 14.01 11.85 -23.11
N GLY A 136 15.18 12.09 -23.71
CA GLY A 136 15.96 13.31 -23.54
C GLY A 136 16.97 13.28 -22.38
N GLY A 137 17.42 12.08 -21.98
CA GLY A 137 18.44 11.85 -20.97
C GLY A 137 17.89 11.48 -19.58
N LYS A 138 18.76 10.92 -18.73
CA LYS A 138 18.43 10.59 -17.35
C LYS A 138 18.22 11.88 -16.53
N PRO A 139 17.14 12.01 -15.73
CA PRO A 139 16.98 13.18 -14.86
C PRO A 139 18.20 13.36 -13.94
N SER A 140 18.68 14.59 -13.76
CA SER A 140 19.91 14.89 -13.01
C SER A 140 19.81 14.57 -11.52
N ASN A 141 18.59 14.61 -10.97
CA ASN A 141 18.31 14.24 -9.60
C ASN A 141 18.28 12.71 -9.40
N VAL A 142 18.13 11.89 -10.44
CA VAL A 142 18.20 10.42 -10.33
C VAL A 142 19.67 9.97 -10.30
N ARG A 143 20.10 9.30 -9.22
CA ARG A 143 21.44 8.70 -9.10
C ARG A 143 21.48 7.32 -9.74
N GLU A 144 20.52 6.47 -9.41
CA GLU A 144 20.48 5.08 -9.87
C GLU A 144 19.05 4.58 -10.13
N VAL A 145 18.96 3.44 -10.82
CA VAL A 145 17.74 2.64 -10.96
C VAL A 145 17.99 1.34 -10.22
N ALA A 146 17.12 0.97 -9.28
CA ALA A 146 17.21 -0.27 -8.53
C ALA A 146 16.04 -1.19 -8.87
N ILE A 147 16.27 -2.49 -8.78
CA ILE A 147 15.23 -3.51 -9.00
C ILE A 147 14.87 -4.12 -7.64
N SER A 148 13.58 -4.24 -7.35
CA SER A 148 13.08 -4.82 -6.10
C SER A 148 12.08 -5.95 -6.35
N GLU A 149 12.11 -7.00 -5.54
CA GLU A 149 11.08 -8.06 -5.54
C GLU A 149 9.82 -7.62 -4.84
N THR A 150 9.96 -6.85 -3.75
CA THR A 150 8.86 -6.29 -2.96
C THR A 150 8.67 -4.81 -3.30
N MET A 151 7.42 -4.34 -3.33
CA MET A 151 7.08 -2.94 -3.58
C MET A 151 6.09 -2.44 -2.54
N ARG A 152 6.16 -1.14 -2.24
CA ARG A 152 5.14 -0.50 -1.40
C ARG A 152 3.80 -0.56 -2.11
N ARG A 153 2.74 -0.80 -1.34
CA ARG A 153 1.38 -0.62 -1.85
C ARG A 153 1.10 0.88 -1.94
N ASP A 154 0.48 1.27 -3.04
CA ASP A 154 -0.03 2.60 -3.20
C ASP A 154 -1.18 2.82 -2.18
N PRO A 155 -1.18 3.91 -1.39
CA PRO A 155 -2.20 4.15 -0.37
C PRO A 155 -3.61 4.38 -0.90
N SER A 156 -3.76 4.69 -2.20
CA SER A 156 -5.05 5.05 -2.80
C SER A 156 -5.72 3.87 -3.53
N SER A 157 -4.93 3.00 -4.13
CA SER A 157 -5.38 1.85 -4.93
C SER A 157 -5.11 0.51 -4.25
N PHE A 158 -4.32 0.49 -3.17
CA PHE A 158 -3.88 -0.70 -2.44
C PHE A 158 -3.17 -1.76 -3.28
N GLN A 159 -2.82 -1.43 -4.53
CA GLN A 159 -2.01 -2.28 -5.39
C GLN A 159 -0.53 -2.02 -5.13
N GLU A 160 0.29 -3.06 -5.24
CA GLU A 160 1.75 -2.87 -5.21
C GLU A 160 2.17 -1.98 -6.38
N ALA A 161 2.85 -0.88 -6.07
CA ALA A 161 3.36 0.03 -7.07
C ALA A 161 4.32 -0.70 -8.01
N GLU A 162 4.18 -0.48 -9.32
CA GLU A 162 5.07 -1.08 -10.31
C GLU A 162 6.46 -0.40 -10.30
N GLY A 163 6.50 0.88 -9.93
CA GLY A 163 7.69 1.69 -9.75
C GLY A 163 7.50 2.73 -8.64
N VAL A 164 8.60 3.29 -8.13
CA VAL A 164 8.61 4.42 -7.20
C VAL A 164 9.84 5.29 -7.45
N TRP A 165 9.63 6.60 -7.59
CA TRP A 165 10.66 7.60 -7.43
C TRP A 165 10.88 7.94 -5.95
N ASP A 166 12.06 7.61 -5.41
CA ASP A 166 12.48 8.02 -4.07
C ASP A 166 13.35 9.29 -4.16
N PRO A 167 12.80 10.48 -3.83
CA PRO A 167 13.56 11.73 -3.88
C PRO A 167 14.65 11.81 -2.80
N THR A 168 14.50 11.11 -1.67
CA THR A 168 15.45 11.13 -0.55
C THR A 168 16.70 10.33 -0.90
N ALA A 169 16.53 9.09 -1.37
CA ALA A 169 17.62 8.25 -1.84
C ALA A 169 18.10 8.65 -3.25
N ARG A 170 17.35 9.53 -3.93
CA ARG A 170 17.58 9.93 -5.32
C ARG A 170 17.62 8.73 -6.27
N ARG A 171 16.68 7.80 -6.11
CA ARG A 171 16.68 6.50 -6.78
C ARG A 171 15.31 6.21 -7.37
N ILE A 172 15.28 5.67 -8.59
CA ILE A 172 14.09 5.03 -9.14
C ILE A 172 14.11 3.56 -8.74
N ILE A 173 13.04 3.05 -8.18
CA ILE A 173 12.88 1.63 -7.82
C ILE A 173 11.84 1.03 -8.74
N VAL A 174 12.15 -0.07 -9.41
CA VAL A 174 11.23 -0.77 -10.32
C VAL A 174 10.99 -2.19 -9.83
N LYS A 175 9.74 -2.63 -9.82
CA LYS A 175 9.38 -4.01 -9.48
C LYS A 175 10.00 -4.98 -10.48
N ARG A 176 10.63 -6.05 -9.99
CA ARG A 176 11.28 -7.08 -10.82
C ARG A 176 10.36 -7.65 -11.90
N SER A 177 9.06 -7.78 -11.62
CA SER A 177 8.06 -8.27 -12.58
C SER A 177 7.89 -7.37 -13.82
N GLN A 178 8.33 -6.12 -13.79
CA GLN A 178 8.32 -5.24 -14.97
C GLN A 178 9.45 -5.57 -15.95
N LEU A 179 10.47 -6.31 -15.52
CA LEU A 179 11.52 -6.84 -16.42
C LEU A 179 11.01 -8.00 -17.30
N ARG A 180 9.72 -8.34 -17.25
CA ARG A 180 9.08 -9.36 -18.10
C ARG A 180 9.25 -9.07 -19.59
N ASN A 181 9.25 -7.80 -19.99
CA ASN A 181 9.52 -7.36 -21.35
C ASN A 181 9.93 -5.88 -21.37
N LEU A 182 10.42 -5.42 -22.52
CA LEU A 182 10.92 -4.05 -22.67
C LEU A 182 9.81 -2.99 -22.55
N ALA A 183 8.59 -3.26 -23.01
CA ALA A 183 7.50 -2.31 -22.96
C ALA A 183 7.07 -2.01 -21.51
N SER A 184 6.87 -3.06 -20.70
CA SER A 184 6.56 -2.94 -19.27
C SER A 184 7.65 -2.17 -18.52
N TYR A 185 8.91 -2.58 -18.67
CA TYR A 185 10.02 -1.89 -18.01
C TYR A 185 10.16 -0.42 -18.45
N SER A 186 10.05 -0.15 -19.75
CA SER A 186 10.18 1.22 -20.27
C SER A 186 9.04 2.11 -19.82
N GLY A 187 7.80 1.60 -19.79
CA GLY A 187 6.64 2.33 -19.29
C GLY A 187 6.84 2.76 -17.85
N THR A 188 7.14 1.80 -16.95
CA THR A 188 7.40 2.09 -15.53
C THR A 188 8.59 3.04 -15.36
N LEU A 189 9.72 2.79 -16.04
CA LEU A 189 10.91 3.62 -15.91
C LEU A 189 10.66 5.08 -16.32
N LEU A 190 9.92 5.30 -17.41
CA LEU A 190 9.60 6.64 -17.89
C LEU A 190 8.55 7.34 -17.02
N HIS A 191 7.61 6.59 -16.43
CA HIS A 191 6.66 7.09 -15.44
C HIS A 191 7.40 7.67 -14.22
N GLU A 192 8.30 6.89 -13.61
CA GLU A 192 9.09 7.37 -12.48
C GLU A 192 10.05 8.50 -12.86
N ALA A 193 10.55 8.51 -14.10
CA ALA A 193 11.34 9.61 -14.60
C ALA A 193 10.52 10.91 -14.74
N ALA A 194 9.23 10.82 -15.05
CA ALA A 194 8.34 11.98 -15.08
C ALA A 194 8.15 12.56 -13.67
N HIS A 195 7.90 11.73 -12.65
CA HIS A 195 7.88 12.19 -11.25
C HIS A 195 9.19 12.87 -10.85
N ALA A 196 10.32 12.26 -11.22
CA ALA A 196 11.63 12.83 -10.92
C ALA A 196 11.84 14.20 -11.60
N ARG A 197 11.29 14.43 -12.80
CA ARG A 197 11.45 15.70 -13.53
C ARG A 197 10.48 16.78 -13.09
N SER A 198 9.22 16.43 -12.85
CA SER A 198 8.16 17.39 -12.50
C SER A 198 8.11 17.67 -11.01
N GLY A 199 8.48 16.71 -10.17
CA GLY A 199 8.24 16.74 -8.72
C GLY A 199 6.75 16.59 -8.36
N ALA A 200 5.88 16.29 -9.32
CA ALA A 200 4.44 16.20 -9.15
C ALA A 200 4.00 14.74 -8.86
N PRO A 201 2.96 14.54 -8.03
CA PRO A 201 2.38 13.23 -7.76
C PRO A 201 1.56 12.71 -8.96
N ASP A 202 1.07 11.47 -8.87
CA ASP A 202 0.12 10.91 -9.82
C ASP A 202 -1.19 11.70 -9.86
N VAL A 203 -1.91 11.63 -11.00
CA VAL A 203 -3.19 12.33 -11.23
C VAL A 203 -3.06 13.86 -11.07
N ASP A 204 -1.85 14.38 -11.28
CA ASP A 204 -1.57 15.82 -11.33
C ASP A 204 -1.37 16.27 -12.79
N ARG A 205 -1.93 17.42 -13.15
CA ARG A 205 -1.84 17.97 -14.52
C ARG A 205 -0.38 18.24 -14.94
N THR A 206 0.48 18.63 -14.00
CA THR A 206 1.92 18.86 -14.26
C THR A 206 2.60 17.53 -14.58
N PHE A 207 2.24 16.47 -13.86
CA PHE A 207 2.72 15.12 -14.12
C PHE A 207 2.29 14.61 -15.50
N GLU A 208 0.99 14.70 -15.82
CA GLU A 208 0.45 14.29 -17.13
C GLU A 208 1.08 15.06 -18.30
N THR A 209 1.36 16.35 -18.10
CA THR A 209 2.04 17.19 -19.08
C THR A 209 3.48 16.72 -19.32
N GLU A 210 4.24 16.39 -18.27
CA GLU A 210 5.60 15.87 -18.44
C GLU A 210 5.58 14.48 -19.08
N LEU A 211 4.66 13.59 -18.71
CA LEU A 211 4.48 12.30 -19.41
C LEU A 211 4.22 12.49 -20.90
N SER A 212 3.30 13.39 -21.26
CA SER A 212 3.00 13.72 -22.67
C SER A 212 4.24 14.23 -23.41
N ARG A 213 5.05 15.05 -22.74
CA ARG A 213 6.33 15.55 -23.27
C ARG A 213 7.38 14.44 -23.41
N LEU A 214 7.44 13.48 -22.48
CA LEU A 214 8.30 12.30 -22.61
C LEU A 214 7.94 11.47 -23.84
N LEU A 215 6.66 11.16 -24.02
CA LEU A 215 6.17 10.40 -25.17
C LEU A 215 6.55 11.08 -26.48
N GLY A 216 6.33 12.39 -26.60
CA GLY A 216 6.72 13.16 -27.77
C GLY A 216 8.23 13.08 -28.09
N ARG A 217 9.09 13.20 -27.06
CA ARG A 217 10.55 13.06 -27.25
C ARG A 217 10.96 11.65 -27.68
N VAL A 218 10.36 10.63 -27.08
CA VAL A 218 10.63 9.23 -27.43
C VAL A 218 10.28 8.97 -28.89
N VAL A 219 9.11 9.41 -29.35
CA VAL A 219 8.69 9.26 -30.76
C VAL A 219 9.63 10.04 -31.68
N GLN A 220 9.92 11.31 -31.37
CA GLN A 220 10.81 12.14 -32.17
C GLN A 220 12.18 11.48 -32.35
N LYS A 221 12.80 11.01 -31.26
CA LYS A 221 14.10 10.33 -31.34
C LYS A 221 14.02 9.01 -32.07
N SER A 222 12.98 8.21 -31.84
CA SER A 222 12.83 6.90 -32.48
C SER A 222 12.67 6.99 -34.00
N LEU A 223 12.05 8.06 -34.51
CA LEU A 223 11.91 8.32 -35.95
C LEU A 223 13.12 9.02 -36.57
N SER A 224 14.02 9.56 -35.76
CA SER A 224 15.22 10.28 -36.20
C SER A 224 16.51 9.46 -36.04
N SER A 225 16.41 8.21 -35.58
CA SER A 225 17.55 7.30 -35.31
C SER A 225 17.67 6.24 -36.39
#